data_AF-A0A3F3NRH0-F1
#
_entry.id   AF-A0A3F3NRH0-F1
#
_cell.length_a   1.000
_cell.length_b   1.000
_cell.length_c   1.000
_cell.angle_alpha   90.00
_cell.angle_beta   90.00
_cell.angle_gamma   90.00
#
_symmetry.space_group_name_H-M   'P 1'
#
loop_
_entity.id
_entity.type
_entity.pdbx_description
1 polymer ?
#
loop_
_entity_poly.entity_id
_entity_poly.type
_entity_poly.pdbx_seq_one_letter_code
_entity_poly.pdbx_strand_id
1 'polypeptide(L)' 'MTKLKKQDFVKKYNYSPSTYQRRMSELKNTAIFSAAYERVTGQEVWINTELYDKFLSFKSYNRLRTRKVTPKEFIEKH' A
#
# COMPACT_ATOMS: atom_id res chain seq x y z
N MET A 1 -11.63 9.66 0.49
CA MET A 1 -11.05 8.66 -0.42
C MET A 1 -10.30 9.33 -1.56
N THR A 2 -9.05 9.70 -1.31
CA THR A 2 -8.15 10.25 -2.34
C THR A 2 -7.48 9.11 -3.11
N LYS A 3 -7.72 9.04 -4.44
CA LYS A 3 -7.03 8.13 -5.35
C LYS A 3 -6.05 8.91 -6.22
N LEU A 4 -4.85 8.38 -6.41
CA LEU A 4 -3.84 8.97 -7.29
C LEU A 4 -3.49 8.02 -8.42
N LYS A 5 -3.23 8.57 -9.61
CA LYS A 5 -2.62 7.82 -10.71
C LYS A 5 -1.19 7.44 -10.33
N LYS A 6 -0.67 6.37 -10.93
CA LYS A 6 0.71 5.90 -10.71
C LYS A 6 1.75 7.03 -10.75
N GLN A 7 1.68 7.93 -11.73
CA GLN A 7 2.68 9.00 -11.88
C GLN A 7 2.63 9.98 -10.69
N ASP A 8 1.44 10.44 -10.30
CA ASP A 8 1.27 11.36 -9.19
C ASP A 8 1.59 10.70 -7.85
N PHE A 9 1.26 9.42 -7.71
CA PHE A 9 1.63 8.62 -6.55
C PHE A 9 3.16 8.53 -6.40
N VAL A 10 3.88 8.16 -7.47
CA VAL A 10 5.35 8.04 -7.42
C VAL A 10 5.99 9.38 -7.07
N LYS A 11 5.47 10.51 -7.59
CA LYS A 11 5.91 11.86 -7.23
C LYS A 11 5.63 12.18 -5.76
N LYS A 12 4.40 11.95 -5.28
CA LYS A 12 3.97 12.24 -3.90
C LYS A 12 4.85 11.54 -2.86
N TYR A 13 5.17 10.26 -3.10
CA TYR A 13 5.97 9.47 -2.16
C TYR A 13 7.48 9.49 -2.47
N ASN A 14 7.90 10.26 -3.48
CA ASN A 14 9.29 10.39 -3.94
C ASN A 14 9.99 9.03 -4.12
N TYR A 15 9.33 8.09 -4.82
CA TYR A 15 9.86 6.74 -5.00
C TYR A 15 10.68 6.58 -6.27
N SER A 16 11.79 5.86 -6.18
CA SER A 16 12.45 5.30 -7.36
C SER A 16 11.56 4.22 -8.01
N PRO A 17 11.75 3.91 -9.31
CA PRO A 17 11.00 2.85 -9.99
C PRO A 17 11.10 1.49 -9.28
N SER A 18 12.28 1.12 -8.80
CA SER A 18 12.52 -0.12 -8.06
C SER A 18 11.81 -0.13 -6.71
N THR A 19 11.82 1.00 -5.98
CA THR A 19 11.10 1.14 -4.71
C THR A 19 9.60 1.00 -4.93
N TYR A 20 9.07 1.67 -5.94
CA TYR A 20 7.66 1.56 -6.32
C TYR A 20 7.28 0.11 -6.63
N GLN A 21 8.04 -0.58 -7.49
CA GLN A 21 7.76 -1.97 -7.85
C GLN A 21 7.74 -2.87 -6.61
N ARG A 22 8.76 -2.77 -5.74
CA ARG A 22 8.83 -3.55 -4.50
C ARG A 22 7.62 -3.28 -3.59
N ARG A 23 7.27 -2.01 -3.38
CA ARG A 23 6.13 -1.62 -2.54
C ARG A 23 4.80 -2.12 -3.09
N MET A 24 4.59 -2.03 -4.40
CA MET A 24 3.37 -2.51 -5.03
C MET A 24 3.26 -4.04 -4.98
N SER A 25 4.37 -4.77 -5.15
CA SER A 25 4.37 -6.23 -4.99
C SER A 25 3.99 -6.64 -3.56
N GLU A 26 4.55 -5.98 -2.55
CA GLU A 26 4.19 -6.23 -1.15
C GLU A 26 2.71 -5.87 -0.87
N LEU A 27 2.25 -4.72 -1.38
CA LEU A 27 0.87 -4.24 -1.19
C LEU A 27 -0.15 -5.23 -1.75
N LYS A 28 0.06 -5.70 -2.99
CA LYS A 28 -0.84 -6.67 -3.65
C LYS A 28 -0.90 -8.01 -2.93
N ASN A 29 0.20 -8.42 -2.31
CA ASN A 29 0.30 -9.68 -1.56
C ASN A 29 -0.17 -9.55 -0.10
N THR A 30 -0.51 -8.35 0.36
CA THR A 30 -0.99 -8.13 1.73
C THR A 30 -2.52 -8.07 1.72
N ALA A 31 -3.16 -9.03 2.38
CA ALA A 31 -4.62 -9.11 2.48
C ALA A 31 -5.22 -7.80 3.00
N ILE A 32 -6.41 -7.44 2.51
CA ILE A 32 -7.14 -6.18 2.76
C ILE A 32 -6.48 -4.94 2.14
N PHE A 33 -5.16 -4.78 2.28
CA PHE A 33 -4.43 -3.65 1.70
C PHE A 33 -4.23 -3.75 0.19
N SER A 34 -4.34 -4.94 -0.39
CA SER A 34 -4.32 -5.13 -1.85
C SER A 34 -5.41 -4.33 -2.56
N ALA A 35 -6.54 -4.05 -1.89
CA ALA A 35 -7.62 -3.19 -2.39
C ALA A 35 -7.17 -1.74 -2.63
N ALA A 36 -6.02 -1.31 -2.08
CA ALA A 36 -5.48 0.00 -2.37
C ALA A 36 -4.94 0.12 -3.80
N TYR A 37 -4.66 -1.01 -4.46
CA TYR A 37 -4.17 -1.07 -5.82
C TYR A 37 -5.30 -1.38 -6.79
N GLU A 38 -5.73 -0.38 -7.55
CA GLU A 38 -6.82 -0.50 -8.52
C GLU A 38 -6.25 -0.45 -9.94
N ARG A 39 -6.37 -1.56 -10.66
CA ARG A 39 -6.06 -1.61 -12.09
C ARG A 39 -7.32 -1.32 -12.88
N VAL A 40 -7.50 -0.07 -13.32
CA VAL A 40 -8.69 0.37 -14.06
C VAL A 40 -8.66 -0.16 -15.49
N THR A 41 -7.49 -0.11 -16.13
CA THR A 41 -7.28 -0.70 -17.47
C THR A 41 -5.93 -1.42 -17.54
N GLY A 42 -5.62 -2.03 -18.68
CA GLY A 42 -4.33 -2.67 -18.91
C GLY A 42 -3.12 -1.75 -18.63
N GLN A 43 -3.29 -0.44 -18.86
CA GLN A 43 -2.25 0.59 -18.79
C GLN A 43 -2.45 1.57 -17.62
N GLU A 44 -3.66 1.67 -17.07
CA GLU A 44 -3.99 2.65 -16.05
C GLU A 44 -4.13 2.03 -14.66
N VAL A 45 -3.39 2.60 -13.71
CA VAL A 45 -3.33 2.17 -12.31
C VAL A 45 -3.62 3.35 -11.42
N TRP A 46 -4.60 3.16 -10.53
CA TRP A 46 -5.03 4.09 -9.51
C TRP A 46 -4.69 3.49 -8.15
N ILE A 47 -4.23 4.33 -7.24
CA ILE A 47 -3.79 3.91 -5.91
C ILE A 47 -4.56 4.72 -4.88
N ASN A 48 -5.33 4.04 -4.03
CA ASN A 48 -6.00 4.65 -2.89
C ASN A 48 -4.95 5.01 -1.84
N THR A 49 -4.66 6.31 -1.68
CA THR A 49 -3.57 6.75 -0.80
C THR A 49 -3.90 6.55 0.67
N GLU A 50 -5.16 6.69 1.07
CA GLU A 50 -5.57 6.50 2.47
C GLU A 50 -5.31 5.06 2.92
N LEU A 51 -5.68 4.09 2.08
CA LEU A 51 -5.46 2.67 2.38
C LEU A 51 -3.98 2.29 2.25
N TYR A 52 -3.25 2.91 1.31
CA TYR A 52 -1.80 2.75 1.19
C TYR A 52 -1.03 3.29 2.40
N ASP A 53 -1.44 4.43 2.95
CA ASP A 53 -0.83 5.00 4.16
C ASP A 53 -1.07 4.08 5.37
N LYS A 54 -2.28 3.50 5.49
CA LYS A 54 -2.55 2.45 6.50
C LYS A 54 -1.66 1.22 6.30
N PHE A 55 -1.39 0.81 5.06
CA PHE A 55 -0.44 -0.27 4.77
C PHE A 55 0.99 0.08 5.20
N LEU A 56 1.43 1.32 4.99
CA LEU A 56 2.73 1.77 5.49
C LEU A 56 2.81 1.73 7.02
N SER A 57 1.74 2.18 7.69
CA SER A 57 1.61 2.10 9.15
C SER A 57 1.64 0.65 9.64
N PHE A 58 0.89 -0.25 9.00
CA PHE A 58 0.92 -1.69 9.28
C PHE A 58 2.33 -2.27 9.15
N LYS A 59 3.04 -1.93 8.07
CA LYS A 59 4.43 -2.38 7.87
C LYS A 59 5.36 -1.88 8.95
N SER A 60 5.25 -0.59 9.30
CA SER A 60 6.04 0.01 10.37
C SER A 60 5.77 -0.66 11.70
N TYR A 61 4.48 -0.82 12.05
CA TYR A 61 4.02 -1.48 13.26
C TYR A 61 4.55 -2.91 13.39
N ASN A 62 4.52 -3.67 12.28
CA ASN A 62 5.02 -5.04 12.28
C ASN A 62 6.54 -5.17 12.18
N ARG A 63 7.28 -4.12 11.78
CA ARG A 63 8.73 -4.21 11.54
C ARG A 63 9.48 -4.68 12.77
N LEU A 64 9.18 -4.08 13.93
CA LEU A 64 9.92 -4.28 15.18
C LEU A 64 9.31 -5.35 16.10
N ARG A 65 8.15 -5.92 15.72
CA ARG A 65 7.47 -6.92 16.55
C ARG A 65 8.02 -8.32 16.30
N THR A 66 8.26 -9.04 17.38
CA THR A 66 8.54 -10.49 17.40
C THR A 66 7.32 -11.29 16.92
N ARG A 67 6.13 -10.98 17.46
CA ARG A 67 4.85 -11.55 16.98
C ARG A 67 4.21 -10.61 15.97
N LYS A 68 4.17 -11.06 14.70
CA LYS A 68 3.51 -10.34 13.62
C LYS A 68 2.00 -10.34 13.82
N VAL A 69 1.39 -9.19 13.57
CA VAL A 69 -0.05 -8.97 13.57
C VAL A 69 -0.53 -9.07 12.12
N THR A 70 -1.65 -9.74 11.92
CA THR A 70 -2.25 -9.88 10.60
C THR A 70 -2.88 -8.56 10.13
N PRO A 71 -3.06 -8.34 8.82
CA PRO A 71 -3.72 -7.14 8.32
C PRO A 71 -5.11 -6.89 8.92
N LYS A 72 -5.87 -7.97 9.17
CA LYS A 72 -7.22 -7.91 9.76
C LYS A 72 -7.17 -7.40 11.19
N GLU A 73 -6.34 -8.01 12.03
CA GLU A 73 -6.16 -7.59 13.43
C GLU A 73 -5.65 -6.15 13.54
N PHE A 74 -4.84 -5.69 12.58
CA PHE A 74 -4.37 -4.31 12.57
C PHE A 74 -5.50 -3.31 12.32
N ILE A 75 -6.38 -3.58 11.34
CA ILE A 75 -7.50 -2.70 11.00
C ILE A 75 -8.58 -2.69 12.09
N GLU A 76 -8.81 -3.81 12.78
CA GLU A 76 -9.77 -3.87 13.89
C GLU A 76 -9.32 -3.04 15.10
N LYS A 77 -8.00 -2.80 15.24
CA LYS A 77 -7.43 -2.00 16.33
C LYS A 77 -7.09 -0.56 15.97
N HIS A 78 -6.99 -0.22 14.69
CA HIS A 78 -6.45 1.06 14.18
C HIS A 78 -7.16 1.54 12.91
#